data_AF-A0A957X6R5-F1
#
_entry.id   AF-A0A957X6R5-F1
#
_cell.length_a   1.000
_cell.length_b   1.000
_cell.length_c   1.000
_cell.angle_alpha   90.00
_cell.angle_beta   90.00
_cell.angle_gamma   90.00
#
_symmetry.space_group_name_H-M   'P 1'
#
loop_
_entity.id
_entity.type
_entity.pdbx_description
1 polymer ?
#
loop_
_entity_poly.entity_id
_entity_poly.type
_entity_poly.pdbx_seq_one_letter_code
_entity_poly.pdbx_strand_id
1 'polypeptide(L)'
;DTEQLGGVRFGLPRILALLDRYGVKATFFVTGFVQQIYPELLPALAARGHEVGLHGQWHEWLAGLSQAEQSRRIGEHLALFQQTLPQHTQVVGANFIYRMDANTATALAEQGLRYFVVFAHHYYRPFAYRRPSAMPLPLTTAAGMLWLVPVPVQTYSLPWWGTRLLIDSALCESAQRGTPHVTVLMHPFRDGSQRHLPQLDALLRYLTEQRQLAACRLCDWVPPMPSCDTTCHIYVDIDRINASYPEGIPRQPWQRSEGYFARLALLYQALCELGHQPVVTSDRDALPTSYAIYPDGVAAARQLSFDPLLAGNGDRRGWQTLLAKLAAVAGPLTFMPPRGRGQWRTSLATNRPRYAQDLWGLGPEFAIRLAYRWRQGRACF
;
A
#
# COMPACT_ATOMS: atom_id res chain seq x y z
N ASP A 1 -21.31 -14.88 6.74
CA ASP A 1 -20.00 -14.33 6.40
C ASP A 1 -19.07 -15.43 5.88
N THR A 2 -19.08 -15.68 4.56
CA THR A 2 -18.24 -16.71 3.92
C THR A 2 -16.76 -16.37 3.98
N GLU A 3 -16.41 -15.09 4.08
CA GLU A 3 -15.03 -14.61 4.16
C GLU A 3 -14.40 -15.01 5.50
N GLN A 4 -15.06 -14.67 6.61
CA GLN A 4 -14.53 -14.93 7.95
C GLN A 4 -14.71 -16.39 8.41
N LEU A 5 -15.90 -16.97 8.24
CA LEU A 5 -16.17 -18.32 8.78
C LEU A 5 -15.79 -19.42 7.79
N GLY A 6 -16.24 -19.30 6.53
CA GLY A 6 -15.97 -20.30 5.50
C GLY A 6 -14.50 -20.32 5.07
N GLY A 7 -13.90 -19.14 4.94
CA GLY A 7 -12.49 -18.98 4.64
C GLY A 7 -11.59 -19.66 5.66
N VAL A 8 -11.83 -19.46 6.95
CA VAL A 8 -11.04 -20.08 8.03
C VAL A 8 -11.28 -21.58 8.09
N ARG A 9 -12.52 -22.04 8.05
CA ARG A 9 -12.82 -23.47 8.20
C ARG A 9 -12.34 -24.33 7.03
N PHE A 10 -12.48 -23.84 5.80
CA PHE A 10 -12.25 -24.65 4.60
C PHE A 10 -11.06 -24.19 3.76
N GLY A 11 -10.80 -22.89 3.70
CA GLY A 11 -9.75 -22.31 2.86
C GLY A 11 -8.39 -22.32 3.53
N LEU A 12 -8.32 -21.83 4.76
CA LEU A 12 -7.09 -21.67 5.51
C LEU A 12 -6.29 -22.99 5.66
N PRO A 13 -6.89 -24.16 5.99
CA PRO A 13 -6.13 -25.40 6.08
C PRO A 13 -5.40 -25.77 4.78
N ARG A 14 -6.01 -25.46 3.63
CA ARG A 14 -5.40 -25.74 2.31
C ARG A 14 -4.29 -24.76 1.98
N ILE A 15 -4.44 -23.49 2.39
CA ILE A 15 -3.36 -22.50 2.30
C ILE A 15 -2.18 -22.94 3.17
N LEU A 16 -2.42 -23.28 4.44
CA LEU A 16 -1.37 -23.72 5.36
C LEU A 16 -0.63 -24.95 4.83
N ALA A 17 -1.35 -25.95 4.30
CA ALA A 17 -0.72 -27.13 3.70
C ALA A 17 0.20 -26.80 2.51
N LEU A 18 -0.17 -25.82 1.68
CA LEU A 18 0.71 -25.35 0.60
C LEU A 18 1.89 -24.54 1.16
N LEU A 19 1.67 -23.64 2.11
CA LEU A 19 2.77 -22.89 2.75
C LEU A 19 3.79 -23.83 3.39
N ASP A 20 3.33 -24.87 4.10
CA ASP A 20 4.18 -25.90 4.71
C ASP A 20 4.98 -26.67 3.65
N ARG A 21 4.35 -27.07 2.53
CA ARG A 21 5.00 -27.76 1.42
C ARG A 21 6.16 -26.95 0.82
N TYR A 22 6.00 -25.63 0.71
CA TYR A 22 7.01 -24.73 0.15
C TYR A 22 7.95 -24.13 1.22
N GLY A 23 7.78 -24.47 2.50
CA GLY A 23 8.58 -23.90 3.60
C GLY A 23 8.37 -22.40 3.84
N VAL A 24 7.21 -21.86 3.46
CA VAL A 24 6.91 -20.42 3.46
C VAL A 24 6.26 -20.00 4.79
N LYS A 25 6.79 -18.95 5.42
CA LYS A 25 6.12 -18.25 6.53
C LYS A 25 5.40 -17.01 6.01
N ALA A 26 4.36 -16.61 6.74
CA ALA A 26 3.42 -15.58 6.33
C ALA A 26 2.88 -14.85 7.56
N THR A 27 2.28 -13.69 7.33
CA THR A 27 1.60 -12.90 8.36
C THR A 27 0.09 -12.99 8.16
N PHE A 28 -0.63 -13.41 9.19
CA PHE A 28 -2.08 -13.54 9.19
C PHE A 28 -2.71 -12.43 10.01
N PHE A 29 -3.45 -11.54 9.36
CA PHE A 29 -4.26 -10.54 10.04
C PHE A 29 -5.62 -11.15 10.39
N VAL A 30 -5.89 -11.33 11.67
CA VAL A 30 -7.07 -12.05 12.17
C VAL A 30 -8.03 -11.06 12.85
N THR A 31 -9.32 -11.33 12.79
CA THR A 31 -10.34 -10.56 13.53
C THR A 31 -10.64 -11.20 14.88
N GLY A 32 -11.07 -10.39 15.83
CA GLY A 32 -11.45 -10.88 17.16
C GLY A 32 -12.66 -11.80 17.10
N PHE A 33 -13.59 -11.55 16.18
CA PHE A 33 -14.69 -12.47 15.89
C PHE A 33 -14.20 -13.86 15.48
N VAL A 34 -13.25 -13.92 14.53
CA VAL A 34 -12.69 -15.22 14.10
C VAL A 34 -11.99 -15.92 15.25
N GLN A 35 -11.22 -15.21 16.06
CA GLN A 35 -10.59 -15.79 17.24
C GLN A 35 -11.64 -16.37 18.22
N GLN A 36 -12.73 -15.66 18.50
CA GLN A 36 -13.76 -16.13 19.42
C GLN A 36 -14.43 -17.43 18.94
N ILE A 37 -14.61 -17.57 17.63
CA ILE A 37 -15.19 -18.78 17.03
C ILE A 37 -14.17 -19.92 16.92
N TYR A 38 -12.90 -19.60 16.65
CA TYR A 38 -11.80 -20.56 16.48
C TYR A 38 -10.65 -20.22 17.45
N PRO A 39 -10.81 -20.43 18.77
CA PRO A 39 -9.83 -20.01 19.78
C PRO A 39 -8.46 -20.68 19.62
N GLU A 40 -8.40 -21.84 18.97
CA GLU A 40 -7.17 -22.56 18.66
C GLU A 40 -6.39 -21.97 17.48
N LEU A 41 -6.99 -21.08 16.69
CA LEU A 41 -6.42 -20.57 15.44
C LEU A 41 -5.10 -19.83 15.67
N LEU A 42 -5.10 -18.86 16.58
CA LEU A 42 -3.95 -18.01 16.86
C LEU A 42 -2.76 -18.85 17.40
N PRO A 43 -2.95 -19.72 18.41
CA PRO A 43 -1.92 -20.68 18.81
C PRO A 43 -1.41 -21.55 17.65
N ALA A 44 -2.31 -22.06 16.81
CA ALA A 44 -1.95 -22.95 15.71
C ALA A 44 -1.13 -22.26 14.61
N LEU A 45 -1.38 -20.97 14.35
CA LEU A 45 -0.58 -20.15 13.44
C LEU A 45 0.79 -19.83 14.04
N ALA A 46 0.83 -19.42 15.31
CA ALA A 46 2.07 -19.10 16.02
C ALA A 46 2.98 -20.34 16.17
N ALA A 47 2.43 -21.52 16.50
CA ALA A 47 3.16 -22.77 16.61
C ALA A 47 3.78 -23.23 15.27
N ARG A 48 3.16 -22.84 14.14
CA ARG A 48 3.72 -23.04 12.79
C ARG A 48 4.75 -21.97 12.42
N GLY A 49 5.05 -21.02 13.30
CA GLY A 49 5.99 -19.94 13.06
C GLY A 49 5.46 -18.86 12.10
N HIS A 50 4.14 -18.73 11.95
CA HIS A 50 3.54 -17.59 11.26
C HIS A 50 3.41 -16.38 12.20
N GLU A 51 3.36 -15.18 11.64
CA GLU A 51 3.01 -13.99 12.42
C GLU A 51 1.49 -13.85 12.50
N VAL A 52 1.01 -13.36 13.65
CA VAL A 52 -0.38 -12.96 13.84
C VAL A 52 -0.44 -11.44 14.00
N GLY A 53 -1.25 -10.80 13.16
CA GLY A 53 -1.50 -9.36 13.17
C GLY A 53 -2.97 -9.02 13.45
N LEU A 54 -3.22 -7.78 13.82
CA LEU A 54 -4.55 -7.25 14.16
C LEU A 54 -5.37 -6.91 12.90
N HIS A 55 -6.66 -7.28 12.84
CA HIS A 55 -7.55 -6.91 11.71
C HIS A 55 -8.87 -6.21 12.11
N GLY A 56 -8.97 -5.75 13.36
CA GLY A 56 -10.22 -5.27 13.97
C GLY A 56 -11.10 -6.40 14.50
N GLN A 57 -12.06 -6.07 15.35
CA GLN A 57 -12.91 -7.07 15.98
C GLN A 57 -13.87 -7.75 14.97
N TRP A 58 -14.45 -6.98 14.05
CA TRP A 58 -15.55 -7.40 13.16
C TRP A 58 -15.37 -7.01 11.69
N HIS A 59 -14.21 -6.45 11.33
CA HIS A 59 -14.04 -5.60 10.15
C HIS A 59 -14.74 -4.23 10.26
N GLU A 60 -14.79 -3.67 11.46
CA GLU A 60 -15.34 -2.35 11.74
C GLU A 60 -14.58 -1.22 11.06
N TRP A 61 -15.30 -0.12 10.81
CA TRP A 61 -14.72 1.14 10.38
C TRP A 61 -14.27 1.91 11.63
N LEU A 62 -12.96 2.05 11.80
CA LEU A 62 -12.38 2.88 12.88
C LEU A 62 -12.38 4.36 12.48
N ALA A 63 -12.21 4.63 11.18
CA ALA A 63 -12.27 5.96 10.61
C ALA A 63 -13.55 6.70 11.05
N GLY A 64 -13.38 7.96 11.47
CA GLY A 64 -14.50 8.81 11.92
C GLY A 64 -14.87 8.66 13.40
N LEU A 65 -14.31 7.67 14.11
CA LEU A 65 -14.40 7.61 15.58
C LEU A 65 -13.36 8.55 16.22
N SER A 66 -13.58 8.94 17.48
CA SER A 66 -12.58 9.68 18.26
C SER A 66 -11.32 8.84 18.47
N GLN A 67 -10.15 9.48 18.55
CA GLN A 67 -8.87 8.79 18.79
C GLN A 67 -8.92 7.89 20.04
N ALA A 68 -9.50 8.39 21.13
CA ALA A 68 -9.67 7.61 22.37
C ALA A 68 -10.52 6.35 22.17
N GLU A 69 -11.60 6.43 21.40
CA GLU A 69 -12.45 5.28 21.10
C GLU A 69 -11.74 4.28 20.18
N GLN A 70 -10.97 4.76 19.19
CA GLN A 70 -10.16 3.89 18.35
C GLN A 70 -9.08 3.15 19.16
N SER A 71 -8.37 3.86 20.06
CA SER A 71 -7.36 3.29 20.95
C SER A 71 -7.96 2.26 21.90
N ARG A 72 -9.11 2.55 22.52
CA ARG A 72 -9.85 1.62 23.37
C ARG A 72 -10.18 0.31 22.62
N ARG A 73 -10.75 0.41 21.42
CA ARG A 73 -11.12 -0.78 20.60
C ARG A 73 -9.90 -1.61 20.19
N ILE A 74 -8.82 -0.96 19.78
CA ILE A 74 -7.57 -1.64 19.43
C ILE A 74 -7.01 -2.35 20.67
N GLY A 75 -6.95 -1.69 21.83
CA GLY A 75 -6.49 -2.27 23.09
C GLY A 75 -7.33 -3.46 23.55
N GLU A 76 -8.67 -3.37 23.46
CA GLU A 76 -9.58 -4.48 23.78
C GLU A 76 -9.34 -5.69 22.88
N HIS A 77 -9.10 -5.46 21.59
CA HIS A 77 -8.84 -6.52 20.63
C HIS A 77 -7.46 -7.17 20.88
N LEU A 78 -6.43 -6.39 21.22
CA LEU A 78 -5.13 -6.94 21.63
C LEU A 78 -5.24 -7.77 22.90
N ALA A 79 -5.99 -7.28 23.90
CA ALA A 79 -6.25 -8.02 25.14
C ALA A 79 -6.97 -9.34 24.86
N LEU A 80 -7.92 -9.36 23.92
CA LEU A 80 -8.58 -10.59 23.47
C LEU A 80 -7.58 -11.56 22.84
N PHE A 81 -6.69 -11.11 21.95
CA PHE A 81 -5.68 -11.96 21.33
C PHE A 81 -4.74 -12.59 22.36
N GLN A 82 -4.35 -11.81 23.37
CA GLN A 82 -3.46 -12.25 24.44
C GLN A 82 -4.03 -13.40 25.28
N GLN A 83 -5.35 -13.61 25.29
CA GLN A 83 -5.99 -14.73 26.00
C GLN A 83 -5.64 -16.09 25.39
N THR A 84 -5.31 -16.13 24.09
CA THR A 84 -5.06 -17.39 23.37
C THR A 84 -3.63 -17.48 22.85
N LEU A 85 -2.97 -16.37 22.56
CA LEU A 85 -1.59 -16.39 22.10
C LEU A 85 -0.64 -16.93 23.18
N PRO A 86 0.46 -17.62 22.79
CA PRO A 86 1.51 -18.00 23.73
C PRO A 86 2.09 -16.77 24.46
N GLN A 87 2.49 -16.92 25.73
CA GLN A 87 2.89 -15.82 26.62
C GLN A 87 3.94 -14.85 26.06
N HIS A 88 4.81 -15.31 25.15
CA HIS A 88 5.88 -14.49 24.55
C HIS A 88 5.58 -14.03 23.12
N THR A 89 4.38 -14.27 22.60
CA THR A 89 3.99 -13.83 21.26
C THR A 89 3.40 -12.44 21.32
N GLN A 90 4.08 -11.46 20.73
CA GLN A 90 3.60 -10.09 20.63
C GLN A 90 2.94 -9.82 19.27
N VAL A 91 1.78 -9.16 19.28
CA VAL A 91 1.14 -8.64 18.07
C VAL A 91 1.74 -7.28 17.76
N VAL A 92 2.45 -7.18 16.63
CA VAL A 92 3.18 -5.95 16.25
C VAL A 92 2.71 -5.34 14.93
N GLY A 93 1.87 -6.05 14.18
CA GLY A 93 1.35 -5.65 12.88
C GLY A 93 -0.16 -5.46 12.89
N ALA A 94 -0.64 -4.52 12.07
CA ALA A 94 -2.07 -4.30 11.86
C ALA A 94 -2.45 -4.19 10.38
N ASN A 95 -3.68 -4.58 10.06
CA ASN A 95 -4.30 -4.35 8.77
C ASN A 95 -5.67 -3.72 9.00
N PHE A 96 -5.84 -2.46 8.60
CA PHE A 96 -7.12 -1.77 8.57
C PHE A 96 -7.33 -1.08 7.24
N ILE A 97 -6.80 -1.68 6.17
CA ILE A 97 -6.90 -1.18 4.81
C ILE A 97 -8.34 -0.73 4.52
N TYR A 98 -8.49 0.52 4.09
CA TYR A 98 -9.75 1.22 3.81
C TYR A 98 -10.62 1.60 5.01
N ARG A 99 -10.33 1.13 6.22
CA ARG A 99 -11.18 1.28 7.42
C ARG A 99 -10.54 2.13 8.52
N MET A 100 -9.48 2.86 8.21
CA MET A 100 -8.69 3.63 9.16
C MET A 100 -8.58 5.11 8.79
N ASP A 101 -8.01 5.92 9.67
CA ASP A 101 -7.74 7.35 9.47
C ASP A 101 -6.45 7.75 10.24
N ALA A 102 -6.09 9.03 10.26
CA ALA A 102 -4.89 9.48 10.98
C ALA A 102 -4.94 9.15 12.49
N ASN A 103 -6.13 9.25 13.10
CA ASN A 103 -6.32 8.87 14.50
C ASN A 103 -6.07 7.38 14.71
N THR A 104 -6.40 6.52 13.73
CA THR A 104 -6.10 5.09 13.82
C THR A 104 -4.60 4.85 13.88
N ALA A 105 -3.82 5.56 13.07
CA ALA A 105 -2.36 5.43 13.11
C ALA A 105 -1.82 5.85 14.48
N THR A 106 -2.27 6.97 15.03
CA THR A 106 -1.89 7.38 16.40
C THR A 106 -2.29 6.34 17.44
N ALA A 107 -3.52 5.83 17.38
CA ALA A 107 -4.01 4.81 18.30
C ALA A 107 -3.22 3.48 18.21
N LEU A 108 -2.78 3.08 17.02
CA LEU A 108 -1.91 1.91 16.85
C LEU A 108 -0.55 2.12 17.54
N ALA A 109 0.04 3.31 17.40
CA ALA A 109 1.30 3.66 18.05
C ALA A 109 1.16 3.67 19.58
N GLU A 110 0.06 4.22 20.13
CA GLU A 110 -0.24 4.20 21.57
C GLU A 110 -0.27 2.78 22.15
N GLN A 111 -0.77 1.82 21.36
CA GLN A 111 -0.90 0.42 21.75
C GLN A 111 0.37 -0.41 21.49
N GLY A 112 1.47 0.23 21.07
CA GLY A 112 2.77 -0.41 20.89
C GLY A 112 2.90 -1.27 19.63
N LEU A 113 2.01 -1.09 18.64
CA LEU A 113 2.17 -1.73 17.33
C LEU A 113 3.39 -1.12 16.63
N ARG A 114 4.06 -1.90 15.78
CA ARG A 114 5.25 -1.47 15.03
C ARG A 114 4.92 -1.04 13.61
N TYR A 115 3.89 -1.63 13.00
CA TYR A 115 3.57 -1.36 11.61
C TYR A 115 2.11 -1.61 11.28
N PHE A 116 1.67 -1.03 10.17
CA PHE A 116 0.41 -1.40 9.52
C PHE A 116 0.58 -1.46 8.00
N VAL A 117 -0.27 -2.25 7.36
CA VAL A 117 -0.25 -2.40 5.90
C VAL A 117 -1.18 -1.43 5.20
N VAL A 118 -0.78 -0.97 4.02
CA VAL A 118 -1.60 -0.16 3.13
C VAL A 118 -1.51 -0.70 1.72
N PHE A 119 -2.56 -0.50 0.91
CA PHE A 119 -2.45 -0.83 -0.50
C PHE A 119 -1.57 0.17 -1.25
N ALA A 120 -0.67 -0.39 -2.04
CA ALA A 120 0.06 0.33 -3.06
C ALA A 120 -0.23 -0.31 -4.42
N HIS A 121 -1.51 -0.29 -4.82
CA HIS A 121 -1.98 -1.00 -6.01
C HIS A 121 -1.13 -0.67 -7.23
N HIS A 122 -0.60 -1.72 -7.86
CA HIS A 122 -0.24 -1.65 -9.26
C HIS A 122 -1.51 -1.57 -10.08
N TYR A 123 -1.67 -0.48 -10.80
CA TYR A 123 -2.66 -0.40 -11.85
C TYR A 123 -2.01 -0.71 -13.18
N TYR A 124 -2.62 -1.67 -13.85
CA TYR A 124 -2.29 -2.02 -15.22
C TYR A 124 -2.79 -0.88 -16.11
N ARG A 125 -1.87 -0.07 -16.64
CA ARG A 125 -2.16 0.66 -17.86
C ARG A 125 -1.75 -0.23 -19.02
N PRO A 126 -2.51 -0.29 -20.12
CA PRO A 126 -1.97 -0.90 -21.33
C PRO A 126 -0.64 -0.18 -21.60
N PHE A 127 0.47 -0.94 -21.61
CA PHE A 127 1.85 -0.46 -21.82
C PHE A 127 2.63 0.16 -20.65
N ALA A 128 2.07 0.25 -19.44
CA ALA A 128 2.87 0.70 -18.28
C ALA A 128 2.37 0.13 -16.95
N TYR A 129 3.30 -0.46 -16.20
CA TYR A 129 3.13 -0.67 -14.77
C TYR A 129 3.76 0.53 -14.08
N ARG A 130 2.95 1.33 -13.41
CA ARG A 130 3.53 2.17 -12.35
C ARG A 130 4.14 1.24 -11.32
N ARG A 131 5.33 1.58 -10.88
CA ARG A 131 6.12 0.81 -9.92
C ARG A 131 6.03 1.48 -8.53
N PRO A 132 4.96 1.24 -7.74
CA PRO A 132 4.93 1.58 -6.34
C PRO A 132 6.04 0.84 -5.60
N SER A 133 6.69 1.55 -4.68
CA SER A 133 7.67 0.98 -3.78
C SER A 133 7.05 -0.12 -2.93
N ALA A 134 7.74 -1.25 -2.84
CA ALA A 134 7.45 -2.29 -1.86
C ALA A 134 8.14 -2.03 -0.51
N MET A 135 8.93 -0.96 -0.39
CA MET A 135 9.70 -0.66 0.82
C MET A 135 8.83 0.00 1.90
N PRO A 136 8.97 -0.42 3.17
CA PRO A 136 8.34 0.25 4.31
C PRO A 136 8.71 1.75 4.38
N LEU A 137 7.75 2.57 4.77
CA LEU A 137 7.92 4.00 5.00
C LEU A 137 7.75 4.29 6.51
N PRO A 138 8.70 4.93 7.19
CA PRO A 138 8.52 5.35 8.57
C PRO A 138 7.46 6.45 8.62
N LEU A 139 6.55 6.33 9.59
CA LEU A 139 5.46 7.25 9.87
C LEU A 139 5.56 7.71 11.33
N THR A 140 5.67 9.00 11.57
CA THR A 140 5.51 9.63 12.89
C THR A 140 4.06 10.03 13.10
N THR A 141 3.54 9.67 14.27
CA THR A 141 2.25 10.09 14.79
C THR A 141 2.46 10.88 16.08
N ALA A 142 1.38 11.44 16.64
CA ALA A 142 1.46 12.14 17.94
C ALA A 142 1.87 11.23 19.11
N ALA A 143 1.69 9.90 18.99
CA ALA A 143 1.96 8.94 20.06
C ALA A 143 3.26 8.14 19.86
N GLY A 144 3.88 8.22 18.68
CA GLY A 144 5.07 7.45 18.37
C GLY A 144 5.20 7.16 16.88
N MET A 145 6.25 6.41 16.54
CA MET A 145 6.53 6.04 15.16
C MET A 145 6.02 4.64 14.82
N LEU A 146 5.60 4.48 13.57
CA LEU A 146 5.13 3.24 12.96
C LEU A 146 5.82 3.05 11.61
N TRP A 147 5.78 1.83 11.09
CA TRP A 147 6.06 1.56 9.70
C TRP A 147 4.77 1.41 8.91
N LEU A 148 4.67 2.17 7.82
CA LEU A 148 3.68 1.96 6.80
C LEU A 148 4.24 0.98 5.78
N VAL A 149 3.66 -0.21 5.68
CA VAL A 149 4.11 -1.30 4.80
C VAL A 149 3.26 -1.33 3.53
N PRO A 150 3.82 -0.96 2.37
CA PRO A 150 3.09 -1.03 1.11
C PRO A 150 2.82 -2.48 0.69
N VAL A 151 1.61 -2.75 0.23
CA VAL A 151 1.23 -4.03 -0.38
C VAL A 151 0.99 -3.80 -1.88
N PRO A 152 2.00 -4.10 -2.72
CA PRO A 152 1.93 -3.83 -4.15
C PRO A 152 1.02 -4.80 -4.89
N VAL A 153 1.03 -6.07 -4.49
CA VAL A 153 0.33 -7.15 -5.21
C VAL A 153 -0.82 -7.65 -4.34
N GLN A 154 -1.97 -7.86 -4.98
CA GLN A 154 -3.06 -8.66 -4.42
C GLN A 154 -3.40 -9.75 -5.41
N THR A 155 -3.86 -10.90 -4.91
CA THR A 155 -4.33 -11.94 -5.83
C THR A 155 -5.65 -11.55 -6.47
N TYR A 156 -6.39 -10.53 -5.98
CA TYR A 156 -7.70 -10.08 -6.51
C TYR A 156 -7.67 -9.67 -7.98
N SER A 157 -8.78 -9.98 -8.65
CA SER A 157 -9.18 -9.37 -9.92
C SER A 157 -8.39 -9.78 -11.17
N LEU A 158 -7.32 -10.60 -11.05
CA LEU A 158 -6.50 -11.02 -12.19
C LEU A 158 -6.31 -12.54 -12.25
N PRO A 159 -6.19 -13.12 -13.46
CA PRO A 159 -5.68 -14.48 -13.64
C PRO A 159 -4.17 -14.53 -13.33
N TRP A 160 -3.64 -15.75 -13.17
CA TRP A 160 -2.23 -15.99 -12.80
C TRP A 160 -1.21 -15.17 -13.59
N TRP A 161 -1.33 -15.10 -14.92
CA TRP A 161 -0.39 -14.34 -15.74
C TRP A 161 -0.35 -12.85 -15.37
N GLY A 162 -1.50 -12.27 -14.99
CA GLY A 162 -1.59 -10.88 -14.57
C GLY A 162 -0.93 -10.67 -13.20
N THR A 163 -1.21 -11.56 -12.25
CA THR A 163 -0.55 -11.54 -10.93
C THR A 163 0.96 -11.68 -11.04
N ARG A 164 1.45 -12.58 -11.91
CA ARG A 164 2.89 -12.75 -12.18
C ARG A 164 3.53 -11.46 -12.68
N LEU A 165 2.89 -10.76 -13.61
CA LEU A 165 3.42 -9.49 -14.12
C LEU A 165 3.45 -8.39 -13.06
N LEU A 166 2.48 -8.37 -12.13
CA LEU A 166 2.53 -7.45 -11.00
C LEU A 166 3.72 -7.75 -10.08
N ILE A 167 3.96 -9.02 -9.80
CA ILE A 167 5.12 -9.48 -9.01
C ILE A 167 6.42 -9.08 -9.70
N ASP A 168 6.54 -9.32 -11.01
CA ASP A 168 7.73 -8.98 -11.80
C ASP A 168 8.00 -7.47 -11.74
N SER A 169 6.95 -6.65 -11.87
CA SER A 169 7.05 -5.21 -11.77
C SER A 169 7.46 -4.73 -10.38
N ALA A 170 6.91 -5.32 -9.32
CA ALA A 170 7.25 -4.98 -7.94
C ALA A 170 8.72 -5.33 -7.65
N LEU A 171 9.14 -6.54 -8.03
CA LEU A 171 10.50 -7.03 -7.81
C LEU A 171 11.55 -6.26 -8.62
N CYS A 172 11.25 -5.91 -9.87
CA CYS A 172 12.14 -5.08 -10.68
C CYS A 172 12.39 -3.72 -10.02
N GLU A 173 11.36 -3.16 -9.41
CA GLU A 173 11.48 -1.87 -8.75
C GLU A 173 12.22 -1.94 -7.41
N SER A 174 11.89 -2.91 -6.57
CA SER A 174 12.57 -3.06 -5.28
C SER A 174 14.03 -3.48 -5.46
N ALA A 175 14.36 -4.24 -6.52
CA ALA A 175 15.73 -4.56 -6.90
C ALA A 175 16.55 -3.30 -7.29
N GLN A 176 15.95 -2.36 -8.04
CA GLN A 176 16.61 -1.08 -8.35
C GLN A 176 16.89 -0.24 -7.09
N ARG A 177 16.20 -0.53 -5.98
CA ARG A 177 16.34 0.14 -4.69
C ARG A 177 17.24 -0.63 -3.71
N GLY A 178 17.92 -1.68 -4.15
CA GLY A 178 18.93 -2.41 -3.38
C GLY A 178 18.43 -3.64 -2.64
N THR A 179 17.13 -3.93 -2.61
CA THR A 179 16.63 -5.21 -2.05
C THR A 179 15.40 -5.70 -2.80
N PRO A 180 15.52 -6.78 -3.61
CA PRO A 180 14.37 -7.39 -4.27
C PRO A 180 13.37 -7.93 -3.24
N HIS A 181 12.26 -7.23 -3.09
CA HIS A 181 11.16 -7.55 -2.16
C HIS A 181 9.79 -7.41 -2.83
N VAL A 182 8.82 -8.22 -2.40
CA VAL A 182 7.41 -8.11 -2.78
C VAL A 182 6.51 -8.59 -1.65
N THR A 183 5.43 -7.85 -1.40
CA THR A 183 4.34 -8.28 -0.51
C THR A 183 3.12 -8.64 -1.34
N VAL A 184 2.51 -9.80 -1.09
CA VAL A 184 1.32 -10.29 -1.78
C VAL A 184 0.17 -10.45 -0.80
N LEU A 185 -0.93 -9.73 -1.00
CA LEU A 185 -2.15 -9.88 -0.21
C LEU A 185 -3.00 -11.04 -0.72
N MET A 186 -3.43 -11.89 0.22
CA MET A 186 -4.24 -13.08 -0.01
C MET A 186 -5.40 -13.17 0.99
N HIS A 187 -6.44 -13.93 0.66
CA HIS A 187 -7.61 -14.15 1.50
C HIS A 187 -8.00 -15.65 1.53
N PRO A 188 -8.26 -16.22 2.73
CA PRO A 188 -8.61 -17.64 2.86
C PRO A 188 -9.80 -18.10 2.03
N PHE A 189 -10.89 -17.32 1.97
CA PHE A 189 -12.09 -17.69 1.21
C PHE A 189 -11.86 -17.72 -0.31
N ARG A 190 -10.84 -17.01 -0.79
CA ARG A 190 -10.54 -16.86 -2.21
C ARG A 190 -9.43 -17.81 -2.60
N ASP A 191 -8.24 -17.63 -2.04
CA ASP A 191 -7.02 -18.36 -2.41
C ASP A 191 -7.01 -19.80 -1.88
N GLY A 192 -7.74 -20.05 -0.78
CA GLY A 192 -7.94 -21.40 -0.24
C GLY A 192 -9.11 -22.16 -0.88
N SER A 193 -9.84 -21.55 -1.81
CA SER A 193 -10.93 -22.23 -2.51
C SER A 193 -10.35 -23.19 -3.56
N GLN A 194 -11.02 -24.33 -3.76
CA GLN A 194 -10.55 -25.37 -4.70
C GLN A 194 -10.30 -24.83 -6.12
N ARG A 195 -11.08 -23.83 -6.54
CA ARG A 195 -10.94 -23.17 -7.84
C ARG A 195 -9.61 -22.41 -7.98
N HIS A 196 -9.09 -21.82 -6.89
CA HIS A 196 -7.90 -20.97 -6.95
C HIS A 196 -6.64 -21.63 -6.38
N LEU A 197 -6.75 -22.80 -5.74
CA LEU A 197 -5.58 -23.53 -5.26
C LEU A 197 -4.49 -23.75 -6.33
N PRO A 198 -4.80 -24.09 -7.60
CA PRO A 198 -3.76 -24.19 -8.62
C PRO A 198 -3.02 -22.86 -8.87
N GLN A 199 -3.69 -21.72 -8.69
CA GLN A 199 -3.06 -20.39 -8.81
C GLN A 199 -2.17 -20.08 -7.62
N LEU A 200 -2.57 -20.46 -6.40
CA LEU A 200 -1.74 -20.34 -5.21
C LEU A 200 -0.49 -21.22 -5.30
N ASP A 201 -0.64 -22.48 -5.73
CA ASP A 201 0.49 -23.37 -5.96
C ASP A 201 1.45 -22.82 -7.03
N ALA A 202 0.92 -22.28 -8.13
CA ALA A 202 1.73 -21.60 -9.15
C ALA A 202 2.44 -20.35 -8.61
N LEU A 203 1.77 -19.57 -7.76
CA LEU A 203 2.35 -18.39 -7.10
C LEU A 203 3.52 -18.78 -6.19
N LEU A 204 3.34 -19.76 -5.31
CA LEU A 204 4.37 -20.19 -4.38
C LEU A 204 5.57 -20.76 -5.14
N ARG A 205 5.33 -21.68 -6.09
CA ARG A 205 6.37 -22.21 -6.99
C ARG A 205 7.15 -21.10 -7.69
N TYR A 206 6.44 -20.10 -8.21
CA TYR A 206 7.07 -18.98 -8.90
C TYR A 206 8.00 -18.19 -7.97
N LEU A 207 7.54 -17.85 -6.77
CA LEU A 207 8.31 -17.06 -5.81
C LEU A 207 9.50 -17.85 -5.25
N THR A 208 9.30 -19.12 -4.86
CA THR A 208 10.31 -19.91 -4.16
C THR A 208 11.27 -20.64 -5.09
N GLU A 209 10.78 -21.26 -6.17
CA GLU A 209 11.62 -22.10 -7.03
C GLU A 209 12.18 -21.31 -8.23
N GLN A 210 11.34 -20.48 -8.87
CA GLN A 210 11.75 -19.75 -10.08
C GLN A 210 12.45 -18.43 -9.77
N ARG A 211 11.97 -17.68 -8.77
CA ARG A 211 12.58 -16.42 -8.33
C ARG A 211 13.52 -16.57 -7.14
N GLN A 212 13.54 -17.75 -6.51
CA GLN A 212 14.45 -18.07 -5.40
C GLN A 212 14.38 -17.04 -4.26
N LEU A 213 13.19 -16.50 -4.01
CA LEU A 213 12.97 -15.54 -2.92
C LEU A 213 12.81 -16.29 -1.60
N ALA A 214 13.45 -15.76 -0.56
CA ALA A 214 13.22 -16.19 0.81
C ALA A 214 11.89 -15.60 1.32
N ALA A 215 11.05 -16.44 1.93
CA ALA A 215 9.86 -15.98 2.61
C ALA A 215 10.18 -15.51 4.03
N CYS A 216 9.60 -14.39 4.44
CA CYS A 216 9.70 -13.86 5.80
C CYS A 216 8.34 -13.37 6.29
N ARG A 217 8.20 -13.27 7.62
CA ARG A 217 7.07 -12.57 8.24
C ARG A 217 7.29 -11.06 8.08
N LEU A 218 6.21 -10.28 8.04
CA LEU A 218 6.33 -8.83 7.96
C LEU A 218 7.07 -8.24 9.16
N CYS A 219 6.87 -8.76 10.38
CA CYS A 219 7.64 -8.31 11.56
C CYS A 219 9.16 -8.47 11.45
N ASP A 220 9.62 -9.47 10.67
CA ASP A 220 11.04 -9.76 10.45
C ASP A 220 11.62 -8.88 9.34
N TRP A 221 10.77 -8.46 8.39
CA TRP A 221 11.14 -7.58 7.28
C TRP A 221 11.22 -6.11 7.69
N VAL A 222 10.30 -5.66 8.55
CA VAL A 222 10.22 -4.26 8.96
C VAL A 222 11.50 -3.86 9.71
N PRO A 223 12.28 -2.89 9.20
CA PRO A 223 13.58 -2.56 9.76
C PRO A 223 13.46 -1.89 11.14
N PRO A 224 14.56 -1.83 11.92
CA PRO A 224 14.63 -0.99 13.11
C PRO A 224 14.33 0.46 12.77
N MET A 225 13.78 1.21 13.73
CA MET A 225 13.51 2.64 13.54
C MET A 225 14.81 3.37 13.18
N PRO A 226 14.81 4.24 12.15
CA PRO A 226 16.01 4.96 11.75
C PRO A 226 16.45 5.91 12.87
N SER A 227 17.76 5.93 13.15
CA SER A 227 18.43 6.94 13.98
C SER A 227 19.38 7.74 13.08
N CYS A 228 19.16 9.04 12.91
CA CYS A 228 20.10 9.90 12.16
C CYS A 228 20.12 11.35 12.64
N ASP A 229 21.20 12.04 12.29
CA ASP A 229 21.45 13.45 12.62
C ASP A 229 20.74 14.44 11.67
N THR A 230 20.22 13.98 10.53
CA THR A 230 19.48 14.79 9.52
C THR A 230 18.18 14.11 9.11
N THR A 231 17.16 14.22 9.96
CA THR A 231 15.81 13.69 9.69
C THR A 231 15.03 14.71 8.86
N CYS A 232 14.28 14.31 7.83
CA CYS A 232 13.37 15.21 7.10
C CYS A 232 11.93 14.73 7.23
N HIS A 233 11.03 15.53 7.77
CA HIS A 233 9.63 15.14 7.88
C HIS A 233 8.90 15.37 6.55
N ILE A 234 8.10 14.40 6.07
CA ILE A 234 7.16 14.48 4.94
C ILE A 234 5.73 14.46 5.47
N TYR A 235 5.02 15.57 5.43
CA TYR A 235 3.61 15.59 5.86
C TYR A 235 2.66 14.92 4.84
N VAL A 236 1.73 14.10 5.35
CA VAL A 236 0.69 13.42 4.58
C VAL A 236 -0.65 13.40 5.31
N ASP A 237 -1.71 13.63 4.57
CA ASP A 237 -3.08 13.46 4.99
C ASP A 237 -3.46 11.97 4.84
N ILE A 238 -3.46 11.25 5.97
CA ILE A 238 -3.87 9.83 6.02
C ILE A 238 -5.37 9.67 5.77
N ASP A 239 -6.19 10.68 6.02
CA ASP A 239 -7.64 10.58 5.80
C ASP A 239 -7.94 10.48 4.29
N ARG A 240 -7.11 11.09 3.43
CA ARG A 240 -7.16 10.90 1.96
C ARG A 240 -6.78 9.52 1.46
N ILE A 241 -5.98 8.80 2.23
CA ILE A 241 -5.60 7.42 1.90
C ILE A 241 -6.86 6.55 1.86
N ASN A 242 -7.75 6.73 2.84
CA ASN A 242 -8.98 5.95 2.99
C ASN A 242 -10.22 6.60 2.35
N ALA A 243 -10.24 7.92 2.13
CA ALA A 243 -11.29 8.62 1.37
C ALA A 243 -11.44 8.15 -0.09
N SER A 244 -10.63 7.18 -0.53
CA SER A 244 -10.84 6.40 -1.75
C SER A 244 -12.09 5.49 -1.70
N TYR A 245 -12.89 5.51 -0.62
CA TYR A 245 -14.13 4.72 -0.50
C TYR A 245 -15.26 5.42 0.28
N PRO A 246 -16.33 5.90 -0.39
CA PRO A 246 -17.60 6.29 0.23
C PRO A 246 -18.67 5.19 0.07
N GLU A 247 -19.62 5.17 1.00
CA GLU A 247 -20.71 4.18 1.09
C GLU A 247 -21.59 4.09 -0.18
N GLY A 248 -21.94 2.86 -0.58
CA GLY A 248 -23.00 2.58 -1.57
C GLY A 248 -22.59 2.25 -3.01
N ILE A 249 -21.30 2.38 -3.36
CA ILE A 249 -20.60 1.92 -4.60
C ILE A 249 -21.46 1.73 -5.88
N PRO A 250 -21.25 2.59 -6.90
CA PRO A 250 -20.70 2.07 -8.15
C PRO A 250 -19.26 2.55 -8.38
N ARG A 251 -18.35 1.58 -8.53
CA ARG A 251 -16.92 1.76 -8.82
C ARG A 251 -16.70 2.07 -10.30
N GLN A 252 -15.62 2.82 -10.56
CA GLN A 252 -14.92 3.13 -11.82
C GLN A 252 -15.42 4.41 -12.53
N PRO A 253 -14.53 5.41 -12.73
CA PRO A 253 -13.48 5.31 -13.74
C PRO A 253 -12.12 5.64 -13.13
N TRP A 254 -11.36 4.61 -12.75
CA TRP A 254 -9.94 4.68 -12.43
C TRP A 254 -9.43 5.79 -11.46
N GLN A 255 -8.96 5.35 -10.29
CA GLN A 255 -7.58 5.68 -9.90
C GLN A 255 -7.26 7.09 -9.37
N ARG A 256 -8.18 7.88 -8.80
CA ARG A 256 -7.81 9.19 -8.22
C ARG A 256 -6.79 9.14 -7.06
N SER A 257 -6.61 7.98 -6.43
CA SER A 257 -5.58 7.72 -5.42
C SER A 257 -4.28 7.09 -5.95
N GLU A 258 -4.18 6.74 -7.25
CA GLU A 258 -2.93 6.25 -7.89
C GLU A 258 -1.75 7.18 -7.67
N GLY A 259 -2.03 8.46 -7.42
CA GLY A 259 -1.02 9.44 -7.12
C GLY A 259 -0.48 9.33 -5.70
N TYR A 260 -1.31 9.06 -4.68
CA TYR A 260 -0.95 9.48 -3.34
C TYR A 260 0.24 8.69 -2.76
N PHE A 261 0.09 7.37 -2.62
CA PHE A 261 1.17 6.52 -2.11
C PHE A 261 2.32 6.35 -3.08
N ALA A 262 2.03 6.26 -4.38
CA ALA A 262 3.10 6.18 -5.37
C ALA A 262 3.95 7.46 -5.36
N ARG A 263 3.34 8.65 -5.23
CA ARG A 263 4.08 9.92 -5.11
C ARG A 263 4.79 10.04 -3.78
N LEU A 264 4.16 9.61 -2.69
CA LEU A 264 4.80 9.59 -1.38
C LEU A 264 6.06 8.72 -1.40
N ALA A 265 5.94 7.50 -1.93
CA ALA A 265 7.05 6.56 -2.06
C ALA A 265 8.17 7.09 -3.00
N LEU A 266 7.80 7.72 -4.12
CA LEU A 266 8.76 8.35 -5.03
C LEU A 266 9.46 9.56 -4.39
N LEU A 267 8.72 10.39 -3.66
CA LEU A 267 9.29 11.55 -2.95
C LEU A 267 10.22 11.11 -1.83
N TYR A 268 9.78 10.15 -1.03
CA TYR A 268 10.59 9.51 0.01
C TYR A 268 11.90 8.98 -0.57
N GLN A 269 11.82 8.23 -1.67
CA GLN A 269 13.01 7.71 -2.34
C GLN A 269 13.96 8.82 -2.81
N ALA A 270 13.43 9.82 -3.53
CA ALA A 270 14.26 10.89 -4.06
C ALA A 270 15.02 11.62 -2.94
N LEU A 271 14.40 11.78 -1.77
CA LEU A 271 15.05 12.35 -0.59
C LEU A 271 16.14 11.43 -0.03
N CYS A 272 15.91 10.11 0.02
CA CYS A 272 16.96 9.15 0.37
C CYS A 272 18.16 9.22 -0.59
N GLU A 273 17.91 9.30 -1.91
CA GLU A 273 18.95 9.43 -2.94
C GLU A 273 19.76 10.73 -2.81
N LEU A 274 19.14 11.78 -2.24
CA LEU A 274 19.80 13.04 -1.91
C LEU A 274 20.52 13.04 -0.55
N GLY A 275 20.53 11.91 0.17
CA GLY A 275 21.23 11.77 1.45
C GLY A 275 20.42 12.17 2.69
N HIS A 276 19.10 12.34 2.57
CA HIS A 276 18.21 12.62 3.71
C HIS A 276 17.56 11.34 4.26
N GLN A 277 17.11 11.36 5.51
CA GLN A 277 16.24 10.32 6.09
C GLN A 277 14.80 10.86 6.21
N PRO A 278 13.98 10.72 5.16
CA PRO A 278 12.60 11.17 5.20
C PRO A 278 11.78 10.39 6.24
N VAL A 279 10.81 11.05 6.86
CA VAL A 279 9.87 10.47 7.83
C VAL A 279 8.49 11.00 7.55
N VAL A 280 7.53 10.14 7.26
CA VAL A 280 6.16 10.54 6.95
C VAL A 280 5.46 11.02 8.24
N THR A 281 4.60 12.04 8.21
CA THR A 281 3.84 12.48 9.40
C THR A 281 2.38 12.73 9.08
N SER A 282 1.48 12.42 10.02
CA SER A 282 0.02 12.45 9.86
C SER A 282 -0.71 13.55 10.64
N ASP A 283 0.00 14.52 11.20
CA ASP A 283 -0.53 15.63 12.01
C ASP A 283 -1.63 16.50 11.33
N ARG A 284 -2.90 16.21 11.63
CA ARG A 284 -4.11 16.81 11.02
C ARG A 284 -4.14 18.34 10.98
N ASP A 285 -3.38 19.03 11.82
CA ASP A 285 -3.37 20.50 11.90
C ASP A 285 -2.62 21.16 10.72
N ALA A 286 -1.85 20.38 9.96
CA ALA A 286 -1.22 20.86 8.74
C ALA A 286 -2.09 20.63 7.50
N LEU A 287 -2.48 21.72 6.84
CA LEU A 287 -2.91 21.86 5.44
C LEU A 287 -3.37 20.56 4.73
N PRO A 288 -4.69 20.35 4.55
CA PRO A 288 -5.29 19.06 4.14
C PRO A 288 -5.05 18.63 2.67
N THR A 289 -3.96 19.06 2.04
CA THR A 289 -3.61 18.75 0.63
C THR A 289 -2.12 18.76 0.29
N SER A 290 -1.20 19.07 1.21
CA SER A 290 0.22 19.30 0.89
C SER A 290 1.16 18.17 1.32
N TYR A 291 2.24 17.95 0.56
CA TYR A 291 3.42 17.21 1.00
C TYR A 291 4.40 18.20 1.59
N ALA A 292 5.10 17.92 2.66
CA ALA A 292 5.83 18.97 3.34
C ALA A 292 7.15 18.44 3.90
N ILE A 293 8.30 18.96 3.46
CA ILE A 293 9.67 18.49 3.71
C ILE A 293 10.40 19.48 4.65
N TYR A 294 10.71 19.08 5.89
CA TYR A 294 11.44 19.94 6.85
C TYR A 294 12.45 19.13 7.65
N PRO A 295 13.70 19.60 7.81
CA PRO A 295 14.66 18.96 8.72
C PRO A 295 14.25 19.03 10.20
N ASP A 296 13.61 20.12 10.63
CA ASP A 296 13.36 20.40 12.06
C ASP A 296 11.85 20.51 12.42
N GLY A 297 10.96 19.88 11.65
CA GLY A 297 9.52 19.81 11.94
C GLY A 297 8.63 20.88 11.27
N VAL A 298 7.32 20.85 11.58
CA VAL A 298 6.24 21.48 10.78
C VAL A 298 6.12 23.00 10.96
N ALA A 299 6.57 23.56 12.09
CA ALA A 299 6.28 24.95 12.46
C ALA A 299 7.02 26.01 11.60
N ALA A 300 8.18 25.69 11.03
CA ALA A 300 9.02 26.63 10.26
C ALA A 300 8.74 26.61 8.75
N ALA A 301 7.64 25.98 8.36
CA ALA A 301 7.36 25.54 7.01
C ALA A 301 7.01 26.62 5.98
N ARG A 302 7.66 26.62 4.80
CA ARG A 302 7.28 27.51 3.68
C ARG A 302 6.62 26.79 2.50
N GLN A 303 5.40 27.20 2.11
CA GLN A 303 4.70 26.63 0.96
C GLN A 303 5.29 26.98 -0.41
N LEU A 304 5.43 25.95 -1.25
CA LEU A 304 5.80 25.98 -2.66
C LEU A 304 4.75 25.25 -3.49
N SER A 305 4.41 25.75 -4.66
CA SER A 305 3.54 25.01 -5.60
C SER A 305 4.36 23.98 -6.40
N PHE A 306 3.90 22.73 -6.48
CA PHE A 306 4.55 21.65 -7.22
C PHE A 306 3.54 20.68 -7.84
N ASP A 307 3.76 20.28 -9.09
CA ASP A 307 2.97 19.23 -9.76
C ASP A 307 3.72 17.89 -9.78
N PRO A 308 3.40 16.96 -8.86
CA PRO A 308 4.03 15.65 -8.83
C PRO A 308 3.66 14.74 -10.03
N LEU A 309 2.65 15.08 -10.85
CA LEU A 309 2.31 14.31 -12.06
C LEU A 309 3.28 14.57 -13.23
N LEU A 310 3.97 15.71 -13.23
CA LEU A 310 5.02 16.02 -14.21
C LEU A 310 6.35 15.32 -13.87
N ALA A 311 6.48 14.86 -12.62
CA ALA A 311 7.64 14.18 -12.06
C ALA A 311 7.49 12.64 -12.15
N GLY A 312 7.14 12.11 -13.33
CA GLY A 312 6.78 10.70 -13.47
C GLY A 312 7.96 9.71 -13.49
N ASN A 313 9.21 10.18 -13.65
CA ASN A 313 10.46 9.39 -13.71
C ASN A 313 11.63 10.36 -13.49
N GLY A 314 12.67 9.97 -12.75
CA GLY A 314 13.79 10.83 -12.30
C GLY A 314 14.40 11.75 -13.36
N ASP A 315 14.39 11.35 -14.63
CA ASP A 315 14.93 12.13 -15.76
C ASP A 315 13.98 13.20 -16.34
N ARG A 316 12.77 13.37 -15.80
CA ARG A 316 11.81 14.34 -16.34
C ARG A 316 12.03 15.74 -15.77
N ARG A 317 11.74 16.75 -16.60
CA ARG A 317 11.76 18.19 -16.26
C ARG A 317 11.06 18.54 -14.94
N GLY A 318 10.01 17.80 -14.55
CA GLY A 318 9.32 17.96 -13.26
C GLY A 318 10.18 17.62 -12.04
N TRP A 319 10.98 16.55 -12.11
CA TRP A 319 11.94 16.18 -11.05
C TRP A 319 13.10 17.14 -10.98
N GLN A 320 13.68 17.52 -12.13
CA GLN A 320 14.73 18.54 -12.18
C GLN A 320 14.23 19.88 -11.60
N THR A 321 12.96 20.23 -11.80
CA THR A 321 12.34 21.41 -11.18
C THR A 321 12.20 21.25 -9.67
N LEU A 322 11.88 20.05 -9.16
CA LEU A 322 11.88 19.78 -7.73
C LEU A 322 13.28 19.91 -7.14
N LEU A 323 14.28 19.27 -7.74
CA LEU A 323 15.67 19.33 -7.32
C LEU A 323 16.19 20.78 -7.31
N ALA A 324 15.88 21.56 -8.35
CA ALA A 324 16.22 22.98 -8.39
C ALA A 324 15.54 23.79 -7.28
N LYS A 325 14.28 23.48 -6.93
CA LYS A 325 13.57 24.13 -5.82
C LYS A 325 14.13 23.76 -4.45
N LEU A 326 14.53 22.50 -4.26
CA LEU A 326 15.19 22.03 -3.04
C LEU A 326 16.57 22.70 -2.89
N ALA A 327 17.34 22.83 -3.98
CA ALA A 327 18.66 23.46 -3.95
C ALA A 327 18.62 25.00 -3.79
N ALA A 328 17.55 25.66 -4.27
CA ALA A 328 17.47 27.12 -4.29
C ALA A 328 16.85 27.75 -3.04
N VAL A 329 16.25 26.97 -2.14
CA VAL A 329 15.60 27.51 -0.95
C VAL A 329 16.36 27.08 0.30
N ALA A 330 16.90 28.08 1.01
CA ALA A 330 17.41 27.87 2.35
C ALA A 330 16.22 27.79 3.34
N GLY A 331 16.21 26.74 4.15
CA GLY A 331 15.14 26.50 5.13
C GLY A 331 14.04 25.56 4.61
N PRO A 332 12.99 25.35 5.41
CA PRO A 332 12.29 24.09 5.34
C PRO A 332 10.97 24.27 4.52
N LEU A 333 10.56 23.29 3.70
CA LEU A 333 9.69 23.46 2.52
C LEU A 333 8.35 22.67 2.52
N THR A 334 7.20 23.33 2.41
CA THR A 334 5.90 22.69 2.06
C THR A 334 5.71 22.65 0.54
N PHE A 335 4.99 21.65 0.05
CA PHE A 335 4.57 21.52 -1.34
C PHE A 335 3.05 21.39 -1.44
N MET A 336 2.41 22.33 -2.12
CA MET A 336 0.99 22.26 -2.45
C MET A 336 0.79 21.79 -3.90
N PRO A 337 -0.28 21.05 -4.19
CA PRO A 337 -0.69 20.81 -5.55
C PRO A 337 -0.95 22.15 -6.25
N PRO A 338 -0.71 22.24 -7.56
CA PRO A 338 -0.85 23.50 -8.26
C PRO A 338 -2.31 23.97 -8.24
N ARG A 339 -2.51 25.26 -8.00
CA ARG A 339 -3.86 25.87 -7.95
C ARG A 339 -4.42 25.94 -9.39
N GLY A 340 -5.46 25.16 -9.67
CA GLY A 340 -6.28 25.28 -10.87
C GLY A 340 -6.55 23.96 -11.60
N ARG A 341 -7.85 23.67 -11.86
CA ARG A 341 -8.30 22.49 -12.64
C ARG A 341 -7.61 22.37 -14.02
N GLY A 342 -7.12 23.49 -14.57
CA GLY A 342 -6.39 23.55 -15.83
C GLY A 342 -5.06 22.80 -15.80
N GLN A 343 -4.24 22.95 -14.76
CA GLN A 343 -2.89 22.36 -14.71
C GLN A 343 -2.91 20.84 -14.52
N TRP A 344 -3.84 20.34 -13.70
CA TRP A 344 -4.17 18.90 -13.62
C TRP A 344 -4.61 18.33 -14.96
N ARG A 345 -5.46 19.08 -15.68
CA ARG A 345 -5.86 18.72 -17.03
C ARG A 345 -4.70 18.79 -18.01
N THR A 346 -3.64 19.58 -17.78
CA THR A 346 -2.39 19.70 -18.56
C THR A 346 -1.33 18.67 -18.16
N SER A 347 -1.42 18.01 -17.01
CA SER A 347 -0.49 16.95 -16.57
C SER A 347 -1.01 15.52 -16.73
N LEU A 348 -2.32 15.30 -16.84
CA LEU A 348 -2.95 14.14 -17.52
C LEU A 348 -2.46 13.91 -18.97
N ALA A 349 -1.52 14.74 -19.41
CA ALA A 349 -1.82 15.53 -20.55
C ALA A 349 -0.67 16.11 -21.36
N THR A 350 0.36 16.45 -20.65
CA THR A 350 1.73 16.27 -21.08
C THR A 350 2.16 14.80 -20.86
N ASN A 351 1.25 14.00 -20.27
CA ASN A 351 1.13 12.56 -20.43
C ASN A 351 0.01 12.16 -21.48
N ARG A 352 -0.70 13.10 -22.18
CA ARG A 352 -1.94 12.96 -23.07
C ARG A 352 -1.55 12.53 -24.49
N PRO A 353 -2.51 12.35 -25.41
CA PRO A 353 -2.67 13.41 -26.46
C PRO A 353 -4.06 14.09 -26.70
N ARG A 354 -4.27 15.39 -26.44
CA ARG A 354 -5.50 16.23 -26.70
C ARG A 354 -5.97 16.36 -28.17
N TYR A 355 -5.51 15.44 -29.02
CA TYR A 355 -5.68 15.25 -30.44
C TYR A 355 -6.14 13.77 -30.64
N ALA A 356 -6.36 13.26 -31.87
CA ALA A 356 -6.82 11.86 -32.09
C ALA A 356 -5.94 10.75 -31.44
N GLN A 357 -4.80 11.14 -30.93
CA GLN A 357 -3.80 10.34 -30.26
C GLN A 357 -4.16 10.10 -28.75
N ASP A 358 -5.11 10.84 -28.11
CA ASP A 358 -5.77 10.56 -26.77
C ASP A 358 -6.54 9.24 -26.77
N LEU A 359 -6.79 8.68 -27.96
CA LEU A 359 -7.59 7.48 -28.20
C LEU A 359 -6.85 6.16 -27.91
N TRP A 360 -5.54 6.19 -27.64
CA TRP A 360 -4.72 4.99 -27.41
C TRP A 360 -4.85 4.41 -25.98
N GLY A 361 -5.64 5.06 -25.12
CA GLY A 361 -6.05 4.53 -23.81
C GLY A 361 -7.15 3.46 -23.88
N LEU A 362 -7.53 3.02 -25.07
CA LEU A 362 -8.54 1.99 -25.30
C LEU A 362 -7.84 0.63 -25.53
N GLY A 363 -8.32 -0.42 -24.86
CA GLY A 363 -7.73 -1.75 -24.90
C GLY A 363 -7.70 -2.41 -26.30
N PRO A 364 -6.99 -3.54 -26.46
CA PRO A 364 -6.84 -4.24 -27.74
C PRO A 364 -8.17 -4.61 -28.42
N GLU A 365 -9.28 -4.72 -27.68
CA GLU A 365 -10.62 -4.90 -28.26
C GLU A 365 -11.07 -3.71 -29.14
N PHE A 366 -10.57 -2.49 -28.88
CA PHE A 366 -10.88 -1.30 -29.67
C PHE A 366 -10.14 -1.31 -31.03
N ALA A 367 -8.86 -1.70 -31.05
CA ALA A 367 -8.08 -1.87 -32.28
C ALA A 367 -8.66 -2.98 -33.19
N ILE A 368 -9.16 -4.07 -32.59
CA ILE A 368 -9.85 -5.16 -33.30
C ILE A 368 -11.17 -4.67 -33.94
N ARG A 369 -11.96 -3.84 -33.24
CA ARG A 369 -13.20 -3.23 -33.77
C ARG A 369 -12.93 -2.23 -34.89
N LEU A 370 -11.84 -1.47 -34.80
CA LEU A 370 -11.40 -0.51 -35.81
C LEU A 370 -10.96 -1.24 -37.11
N ALA A 371 -10.16 -2.30 -36.97
CA ALA A 371 -9.73 -3.15 -38.09
C ALA A 371 -10.91 -3.86 -38.80
N TYR A 372 -11.92 -4.31 -38.05
CA TYR A 372 -13.14 -4.92 -38.60
C TYR A 372 -13.98 -3.93 -39.43
N ARG A 373 -14.12 -2.67 -38.99
CA ARG A 373 -14.89 -1.64 -39.72
C ARG A 373 -14.19 -1.15 -40.98
N TRP A 374 -12.86 -1.05 -40.96
CA TRP A 374 -12.05 -0.71 -42.14
C TRP A 374 -12.20 -1.78 -43.23
N ARG A 375 -12.18 -3.06 -42.87
CA ARG A 375 -12.37 -4.18 -43.80
C ARG A 375 -13.77 -4.23 -44.45
N GLN A 376 -14.75 -3.53 -43.88
CA GLN A 376 -16.13 -3.42 -44.37
C GLN A 376 -16.41 -2.10 -45.12
N GLY A 377 -15.38 -1.31 -45.43
CA GLY A 377 -15.51 -0.09 -46.23
C GLY A 377 -16.25 1.08 -45.55
N ARG A 378 -16.27 1.14 -44.22
CA ARG A 378 -16.94 2.23 -43.46
C ARG A 378 -15.92 3.25 -42.93
N ALA A 379 -16.23 4.55 -43.06
CA ALA A 379 -15.35 5.64 -42.63
C ALA A 379 -15.24 5.80 -41.10
N CYS A 380 -14.07 6.25 -40.61
CA CYS A 380 -13.77 6.51 -39.18
C CYS A 380 -13.02 7.85 -39.01
N PHE A 381 -13.44 8.67 -38.03
CA PHE A 381 -12.74 9.85 -37.50
C PHE A 381 -12.34 9.60 -36.04
#